data_AF-A0A662F9H9-F1
#
_entry.id   AF-A0A662F9H9-F1
#
_cell.length_a   1.000
_cell.length_b   1.000
_cell.length_c   1.000
_cell.angle_alpha   90.00
_cell.angle_beta   90.00
_cell.angle_gamma   90.00
#
_symmetry.space_group_name_H-M   'P 1'
#
loop_
_entity.id
_entity.type
_entity.pdbx_description
1 polymer ?
#
loop_
_entity_poly.entity_id
_entity_poly.type
_entity_poly.pdbx_seq_one_letter_code
_entity_poly.pdbx_strand_id
1 'polypeptide(L)'
;MKLPSDAKGITVDSSIAPLAPNIIKASYYKLLNTSTNTKHLKIVYSSTELLANNQFLTEIELPFSAERTVVRAILTGVTLKSPLQANKRSVFPEPDKVTTNGVNIILEWYPSLSQNESMTLLLLFKPRPNQYLLLIIPAFGILLVAILVVKLKKQEPAYLLDEEKQILKILEKNKREGVWQSQLVKLTGFSKPKVTRLLRNLEQRNLIVKIPIGNTNKVKLR
;
A
#
# COMPACT_ATOMS: atom_id res chain seq x y z
N MET A 1 -21.82 -20.51 -27.18
CA MET A 1 -21.46 -19.79 -25.94
C MET A 1 -20.65 -18.53 -26.24
N LYS A 2 -21.02 -17.39 -25.63
CA LYS A 2 -20.30 -16.10 -25.73
C LYS A 2 -19.44 -15.90 -24.49
N LEU A 3 -18.14 -15.65 -24.66
CA LEU A 3 -17.18 -15.46 -23.56
C LEU A 3 -16.59 -14.04 -23.57
N PRO A 4 -16.16 -13.47 -22.43
CA PRO A 4 -15.51 -12.16 -22.38
C PRO A 4 -14.30 -12.02 -23.31
N SER A 5 -14.05 -10.79 -23.78
CA SER A 5 -13.02 -10.50 -24.78
C SER A 5 -11.61 -10.86 -24.30
N ASP A 6 -11.35 -10.65 -23.01
CA ASP A 6 -10.07 -10.87 -22.34
C ASP A 6 -9.89 -12.29 -21.75
N ALA A 7 -10.81 -13.23 -22.05
CA ALA A 7 -10.73 -14.59 -21.54
C ALA A 7 -9.36 -15.22 -21.90
N LYS A 8 -8.54 -15.51 -20.88
CA LYS A 8 -7.13 -15.89 -21.03
C LYS A 8 -6.91 -17.33 -21.49
N GLY A 9 -7.92 -18.19 -21.37
CA GLY A 9 -7.88 -19.58 -21.81
C GLY A 9 -9.24 -20.25 -21.67
N ILE A 10 -9.49 -21.25 -22.51
CA ILE A 10 -10.65 -22.15 -22.42
C ILE A 10 -10.04 -23.55 -22.44
N THR A 11 -10.09 -24.25 -21.31
CA THR A 11 -9.77 -25.68 -21.29
C THR A 11 -11.08 -26.42 -21.43
N VAL A 12 -11.18 -27.26 -22.46
CA VAL A 12 -12.30 -28.19 -22.68
C VAL A 12 -11.77 -29.58 -22.37
N ASP A 13 -12.28 -30.18 -21.30
CA ASP A 13 -12.01 -31.57 -20.96
C ASP A 13 -13.15 -32.42 -21.50
N SER A 14 -12.96 -33.02 -22.68
CA SER A 14 -13.86 -34.02 -23.26
C SER A 14 -13.24 -35.39 -23.07
N SER A 15 -13.92 -36.27 -22.31
CA SER A 15 -13.48 -37.65 -22.06
C SER A 15 -13.42 -38.53 -23.32
N ILE A 16 -13.81 -38.00 -24.49
CA ILE A 16 -13.80 -38.66 -25.79
C ILE A 16 -13.23 -37.65 -26.80
N ALA A 17 -11.94 -37.84 -27.15
CA ALA A 17 -11.12 -37.09 -28.11
C ALA A 17 -10.86 -35.59 -27.83
N PRO A 18 -9.63 -35.08 -28.04
CA PRO A 18 -9.31 -33.67 -27.87
C PRO A 18 -9.99 -32.84 -28.96
N LEU A 19 -11.06 -32.15 -28.60
CA LEU A 19 -11.65 -31.14 -29.47
C LEU A 19 -10.68 -29.95 -29.56
N ALA A 20 -10.23 -29.60 -30.77
CA ALA A 20 -9.55 -28.32 -30.99
C ALA A 20 -10.62 -27.21 -30.93
N PRO A 21 -10.63 -26.35 -29.90
CA PRO A 21 -11.62 -25.29 -29.81
C PRO A 21 -11.37 -24.27 -30.92
N ASN A 22 -12.30 -24.15 -31.88
CA ASN A 22 -12.28 -23.03 -32.82
C ASN A 22 -12.80 -21.78 -32.11
N ILE A 23 -11.85 -20.95 -31.65
CA ILE A 23 -12.12 -19.68 -31.00
C ILE A 23 -12.27 -18.60 -32.07
N ILE A 24 -13.49 -18.24 -32.43
CA ILE A 24 -13.74 -17.11 -33.32
C ILE A 24 -13.73 -15.84 -32.46
N LYS A 25 -12.82 -14.91 -32.74
CA LYS A 25 -12.75 -13.60 -32.10
C LYS A 25 -13.83 -12.69 -32.70
N ALA A 26 -14.86 -12.35 -31.91
CA ALA A 26 -15.75 -11.23 -32.20
C ALA A 26 -15.31 -10.00 -31.39
N SER A 27 -15.73 -8.81 -31.79
CA SER A 27 -15.29 -7.52 -31.23
C SER A 27 -15.53 -7.36 -29.71
N TYR A 28 -16.45 -8.13 -29.12
CA TYR A 28 -16.78 -8.07 -27.68
C TYR A 28 -16.79 -9.43 -26.97
N TYR A 29 -16.65 -10.53 -27.71
CA TYR A 29 -16.71 -11.88 -27.13
C TYR A 29 -15.97 -12.93 -27.97
N LYS A 30 -15.61 -14.04 -27.33
CA LYS A 30 -15.11 -15.24 -28.01
C LYS A 30 -16.23 -16.28 -28.14
N LEU A 31 -16.39 -16.85 -29.32
CA LEU A 31 -17.32 -17.96 -29.56
C LEU A 31 -16.58 -19.29 -29.45
N LEU A 32 -17.15 -20.22 -28.70
CA LEU A 32 -16.71 -21.62 -28.65
C LEU A 32 -17.65 -22.48 -29.49
N ASN A 33 -17.10 -23.21 -30.47
CA ASN A 33 -17.82 -24.22 -31.24
C ASN A 33 -17.30 -25.62 -30.88
N THR A 34 -18.20 -26.53 -30.49
CA THR A 34 -17.87 -27.91 -30.09
C THR A 34 -18.73 -28.90 -30.87
N SER A 35 -18.14 -30.03 -31.32
CA SER A 35 -18.87 -31.11 -32.00
C SER A 35 -19.87 -31.81 -31.06
N THR A 36 -20.96 -32.32 -31.63
CA THR A 36 -22.24 -32.72 -31.01
C THR A 36 -22.22 -33.94 -30.07
N ASN A 37 -21.06 -34.56 -29.79
CA ASN A 37 -21.00 -35.84 -29.07
C ASN A 37 -20.19 -35.80 -27.75
N THR A 38 -20.25 -34.69 -27.02
CA THR A 38 -19.53 -34.54 -25.74
C THR A 38 -20.42 -34.87 -24.55
N LYS A 39 -20.11 -35.94 -23.81
CA LYS A 39 -20.85 -36.36 -22.60
C LYS A 39 -20.54 -35.50 -21.36
N HIS A 40 -19.34 -34.94 -21.31
CA HIS A 40 -18.89 -34.08 -20.22
C HIS A 40 -18.14 -32.89 -20.83
N LEU A 41 -18.56 -31.67 -20.48
CA LEU A 41 -17.89 -30.43 -20.86
C LEU A 41 -17.58 -29.64 -19.61
N LYS A 42 -16.30 -29.51 -19.31
CA LYS A 42 -15.80 -28.60 -18.28
C LYS A 42 -15.20 -27.39 -18.97
N ILE A 43 -15.77 -26.21 -18.74
CA ILE A 43 -15.22 -24.93 -19.21
C ILE A 43 -14.64 -24.19 -18.00
N VAL A 44 -13.34 -23.90 -18.06
CA VAL A 44 -12.66 -23.03 -17.08
C VAL A 44 -12.10 -21.84 -17.82
N TYR A 45 -12.48 -20.62 -17.41
CA TYR A 45 -11.91 -19.38 -17.93
C TYR A 45 -11.66 -18.36 -16.81
N SER A 46 -10.71 -17.47 -17.06
CA SER A 46 -10.35 -16.35 -16.17
C SER A 46 -10.41 -15.05 -16.95
N SER A 47 -11.05 -14.04 -16.39
CA SER A 47 -11.22 -12.71 -16.98
C SER A 47 -11.01 -11.63 -15.92
N THR A 48 -10.28 -10.58 -16.31
CA THR A 48 -9.99 -9.37 -15.54
C THR A 48 -10.94 -8.21 -15.87
N GLU A 49 -11.49 -8.18 -17.08
CA GLU A 49 -12.45 -7.19 -17.58
C GLU A 49 -13.72 -7.15 -16.72
N LEU A 50 -14.11 -8.30 -16.16
CA LEU A 50 -15.27 -8.39 -15.26
C LEU A 50 -15.11 -7.49 -14.03
N LEU A 51 -13.90 -7.26 -13.55
CA LEU A 51 -13.66 -6.50 -12.32
C LEU A 51 -13.91 -4.99 -12.47
N ALA A 52 -13.91 -4.45 -13.71
CA ALA A 52 -13.97 -3.01 -13.94
C ALA A 52 -15.34 -2.39 -13.64
N ASN A 53 -16.43 -3.16 -13.81
CA ASN A 53 -17.80 -2.62 -13.77
C ASN A 53 -18.59 -2.99 -12.50
N ASN A 54 -17.96 -3.62 -11.50
CA ASN A 54 -18.63 -4.06 -10.25
C ASN A 54 -19.85 -4.98 -10.46
N GLN A 55 -20.00 -5.51 -11.67
CA GLN A 55 -21.10 -6.37 -12.07
C GLN A 55 -20.62 -7.31 -13.18
N PHE A 56 -21.20 -8.50 -13.20
CA PHE A 56 -21.00 -9.48 -14.23
C PHE A 56 -22.36 -10.05 -14.62
N LEU A 57 -22.71 -9.92 -15.89
CA LEU A 57 -23.92 -10.49 -16.48
C LEU A 57 -23.47 -11.36 -17.65
N THR A 58 -23.86 -12.63 -17.63
CA THR A 58 -23.59 -13.55 -18.74
C THR A 58 -24.75 -14.50 -18.94
N GLU A 59 -24.92 -14.95 -20.17
CA GLU A 59 -25.87 -15.97 -20.55
C GLU A 59 -25.08 -17.20 -21.01
N ILE A 60 -25.29 -18.31 -20.30
CA ILE A 60 -24.65 -19.59 -20.56
C ILE A 60 -25.64 -20.46 -21.33
N GLU A 61 -25.38 -20.62 -22.62
CA GLU A 61 -26.13 -21.52 -23.50
C GLU A 61 -25.34 -22.83 -23.68
N LEU A 62 -25.99 -23.97 -23.46
CA LEU A 62 -25.40 -25.28 -23.75
C LEU A 62 -25.79 -25.74 -25.17
N PRO A 63 -24.81 -26.01 -26.05
CA PRO A 63 -25.10 -26.47 -27.41
C PRO A 63 -25.54 -27.94 -27.48
N PHE A 64 -25.52 -28.67 -26.36
CA PHE A 64 -25.91 -30.08 -26.25
C PHE A 64 -26.52 -30.34 -24.86
N SER A 65 -27.26 -31.44 -24.74
CA SER A 65 -27.83 -31.89 -23.46
C SER A 65 -26.75 -32.58 -22.62
N ALA A 66 -26.57 -32.14 -21.38
CA ALA A 66 -25.58 -32.70 -20.45
C ALA A 66 -26.28 -33.31 -19.24
N GLU A 67 -25.91 -34.54 -18.85
CA GLU A 67 -26.48 -35.19 -17.66
C GLU A 67 -26.13 -34.46 -16.36
N ARG A 68 -24.96 -33.80 -16.32
CA ARG A 68 -24.49 -33.00 -15.19
C ARG A 68 -23.69 -31.80 -15.70
N THR A 69 -24.20 -30.60 -15.44
CA THR A 69 -23.47 -29.35 -15.69
C THR A 69 -23.06 -28.75 -14.36
N VAL A 70 -21.79 -28.34 -14.26
CA VAL A 70 -21.27 -27.61 -13.11
C VAL A 70 -20.76 -26.27 -13.59
N VAL A 71 -21.39 -25.20 -13.13
CA VAL A 71 -20.93 -23.83 -13.38
C VAL A 71 -20.22 -23.34 -12.14
N ARG A 72 -18.98 -22.85 -12.28
CA ARG A 72 -18.17 -22.34 -11.17
C ARG A 72 -17.69 -20.93 -11.46
N ALA A 73 -18.01 -19.99 -10.58
CA ALA A 73 -17.47 -18.64 -10.62
C ALA A 73 -16.47 -18.43 -9.47
N ILE A 74 -15.28 -17.94 -9.79
CA ILE A 74 -14.22 -17.66 -8.81
C ILE A 74 -13.95 -16.16 -8.82
N LEU A 75 -14.40 -15.47 -7.78
CA LEU A 75 -14.23 -14.04 -7.61
C LEU A 75 -13.02 -13.76 -6.72
N THR A 76 -11.97 -13.13 -7.27
CA THR A 76 -10.71 -12.86 -6.56
C THR A 76 -10.59 -11.37 -6.21
N GLY A 77 -10.25 -11.05 -4.97
CA GLY A 77 -9.97 -9.65 -4.57
C GLY A 77 -11.21 -8.74 -4.48
N VAL A 78 -12.41 -9.31 -4.58
CA VAL A 78 -13.69 -8.59 -4.49
C VAL A 78 -14.56 -9.18 -3.40
N THR A 79 -15.58 -8.42 -3.00
CA THR A 79 -16.61 -8.83 -2.05
C THR A 79 -17.97 -8.72 -2.71
N LEU A 80 -18.93 -9.58 -2.34
CA LEU A 80 -20.31 -9.44 -2.81
C LEU A 80 -20.88 -8.11 -2.32
N LYS A 81 -21.66 -7.43 -3.18
CA LYS A 81 -22.22 -6.10 -2.86
C LYS A 81 -23.20 -6.17 -1.68
N SER A 82 -23.96 -7.25 -1.62
CA SER A 82 -24.91 -7.64 -0.58
C SER A 82 -24.69 -9.10 -0.20
N PRO A 83 -24.98 -9.49 1.05
CA PRO A 83 -24.95 -10.90 1.44
C PRO A 83 -26.02 -11.71 0.71
N LEU A 84 -25.79 -13.02 0.58
CA LEU A 84 -26.66 -13.93 -0.17
C LEU A 84 -28.08 -14.02 0.41
N GLN A 85 -28.21 -13.84 1.73
CA GLN A 85 -29.47 -13.92 2.46
C GLN A 85 -30.23 -12.58 2.53
N ALA A 86 -29.74 -11.51 1.88
CA ALA A 86 -30.44 -10.23 1.87
C ALA A 86 -31.58 -10.20 0.84
N ASN A 87 -32.63 -9.40 1.11
CA ASN A 87 -33.71 -9.09 0.16
C ASN A 87 -33.19 -8.57 -1.20
N LYS A 88 -31.98 -7.98 -1.23
CA LYS A 88 -31.27 -7.59 -2.45
C LYS A 88 -30.11 -8.56 -2.69
N ARG A 89 -30.37 -9.62 -3.47
CA ARG A 89 -29.37 -10.64 -3.80
C ARG A 89 -28.30 -10.05 -4.72
N SER A 90 -27.04 -10.38 -4.43
CA SER A 90 -25.88 -10.03 -5.28
C SER A 90 -25.49 -11.12 -6.26
N VAL A 91 -26.21 -12.25 -6.23
CA VAL A 91 -25.95 -13.41 -7.06
C VAL A 91 -27.30 -13.92 -7.52
N PHE A 92 -27.47 -14.08 -8.83
CA PHE A 92 -28.66 -14.67 -9.42
C PHE A 92 -28.28 -15.60 -10.58
N PRO A 93 -28.90 -16.79 -10.69
CA PRO A 93 -29.76 -17.42 -9.68
C PRO A 93 -28.96 -17.80 -8.42
N GLU A 94 -29.67 -18.24 -7.38
CA GLU A 94 -29.05 -18.63 -6.12
C GLU A 94 -28.06 -19.79 -6.34
N PRO A 95 -26.81 -19.68 -5.84
CA PRO A 95 -25.82 -20.74 -5.99
C PRO A 95 -26.15 -21.92 -5.08
N ASP A 96 -26.00 -23.13 -5.58
CA ASP A 96 -26.18 -24.37 -4.81
C ASP A 96 -25.12 -24.52 -3.71
N LYS A 97 -23.92 -23.99 -3.97
CA LYS A 97 -22.82 -24.05 -3.00
C LYS A 97 -21.99 -22.77 -3.04
N VAL A 98 -21.68 -22.28 -1.84
CA VAL A 98 -20.81 -21.12 -1.64
C VAL A 98 -19.67 -21.49 -0.70
N THR A 99 -18.44 -21.26 -1.15
CA THR A 99 -17.24 -21.45 -0.34
C THR A 99 -16.36 -20.21 -0.40
N THR A 100 -15.61 -19.96 0.66
CA THR A 100 -14.65 -18.85 0.74
C THR A 100 -13.34 -19.38 1.31
N ASN A 101 -12.22 -18.98 0.72
CA ASN A 101 -10.88 -19.25 1.24
C ASN A 101 -10.25 -17.98 1.85
N GLY A 102 -11.04 -16.94 2.13
CA GLY A 102 -10.59 -15.65 2.66
C GLY A 102 -10.04 -14.66 1.63
N VAL A 103 -9.63 -15.15 0.45
CA VAL A 103 -9.09 -14.35 -0.67
C VAL A 103 -10.06 -14.35 -1.86
N ASN A 104 -10.67 -15.51 -2.13
CA ASN A 104 -11.55 -15.82 -3.22
C ASN A 104 -12.91 -16.25 -2.69
N ILE A 105 -13.96 -15.79 -3.37
CA ILE A 105 -15.33 -16.28 -3.20
C ILE A 105 -15.61 -17.24 -4.35
N ILE A 106 -15.96 -18.48 -4.03
CA ILE A 106 -16.23 -19.53 -5.00
C ILE A 106 -17.73 -19.85 -4.94
N LEU A 107 -18.41 -19.66 -6.07
CA LEU A 107 -19.83 -19.93 -6.24
C LEU A 107 -19.99 -21.09 -7.23
N GLU A 108 -20.80 -22.08 -6.88
CA GLU A 108 -21.10 -23.22 -7.74
C GLU A 108 -22.60 -23.36 -7.96
N TRP A 109 -22.97 -23.68 -9.20
CA TRP A 109 -24.32 -24.04 -9.62
C TRP A 109 -24.29 -25.41 -10.31
N TYR A 110 -25.33 -26.20 -10.10
CA TYR A 110 -25.55 -27.52 -10.71
C TYR A 110 -26.82 -27.53 -11.57
N PRO A 111 -26.91 -26.67 -12.61
CA PRO A 111 -28.13 -26.54 -13.37
C PRO A 111 -28.36 -27.79 -14.24
N SER A 112 -29.61 -28.23 -14.32
CA SER A 112 -30.05 -29.26 -15.28
C SER A 112 -30.53 -28.55 -16.53
N LEU A 113 -29.62 -28.34 -17.49
CA LEU A 113 -29.90 -27.61 -18.74
C LEU A 113 -29.98 -28.60 -19.91
N SER A 114 -31.09 -28.54 -20.64
CA SER A 114 -31.30 -29.25 -21.90
C SER A 114 -30.63 -28.52 -23.07
N GLN A 115 -30.61 -29.17 -24.24
CA GLN A 115 -30.07 -28.56 -25.46
C GLN A 115 -30.81 -27.25 -25.81
N ASN A 116 -30.06 -26.19 -26.12
CA ASN A 116 -30.57 -24.83 -26.39
C ASN A 116 -31.24 -24.11 -25.21
N GLU A 117 -31.16 -24.66 -23.99
CA GLU A 117 -31.52 -23.90 -22.80
C GLU A 117 -30.38 -22.96 -22.40
N SER A 118 -30.76 -21.78 -21.90
CA SER A 118 -29.84 -20.77 -21.44
C SER A 118 -30.02 -20.48 -19.96
N MET A 119 -28.91 -20.21 -19.28
CA MET A 119 -28.87 -19.78 -17.89
C MET A 119 -28.22 -18.41 -17.78
N THR A 120 -28.98 -17.44 -17.26
CA THR A 120 -28.47 -16.09 -17.02
C THR A 120 -27.84 -16.00 -15.64
N LEU A 121 -26.55 -15.68 -15.58
CA LEU A 121 -25.85 -15.39 -14.33
C LEU A 121 -25.65 -13.89 -14.17
N LEU A 122 -26.10 -13.36 -13.02
CA LEU A 122 -25.82 -12.00 -12.57
C LEU A 122 -25.04 -12.05 -11.26
N LEU A 123 -23.85 -11.46 -11.24
CA LEU A 123 -23.03 -11.26 -10.05
C LEU A 123 -22.80 -9.77 -9.82
N LEU A 124 -23.06 -9.29 -8.62
CA LEU A 124 -22.81 -7.92 -8.17
C LEU A 124 -21.75 -7.94 -7.08
N PHE A 125 -20.65 -7.24 -7.31
CA PHE A 125 -19.52 -7.22 -6.38
C PHE A 125 -18.95 -5.81 -6.26
N LYS A 126 -18.08 -5.63 -5.26
CA LYS A 126 -17.34 -4.39 -5.03
C LYS A 126 -15.89 -4.72 -4.72
N PRO A 127 -14.93 -3.87 -5.11
CA PRO A 127 -13.53 -4.08 -4.78
C PRO A 127 -13.36 -4.14 -3.26
N ARG A 128 -12.51 -5.04 -2.80
CA ARG A 128 -12.15 -5.08 -1.38
C ARG A 128 -11.34 -3.82 -1.07
N PRO A 129 -11.75 -2.98 -0.10
CA PRO A 129 -11.00 -1.78 0.23
C PRO A 129 -9.60 -2.16 0.70
N ASN A 130 -8.59 -1.41 0.23
CA ASN A 130 -7.21 -1.62 0.64
C ASN A 130 -7.03 -1.14 2.09
N GLN A 131 -7.16 -2.06 3.04
CA GLN A 131 -7.07 -1.80 4.48
C GLN A 131 -5.74 -1.16 4.92
N TYR A 132 -4.67 -1.28 4.13
CA TYR A 132 -3.38 -0.63 4.43
C TYR A 132 -3.45 0.90 4.32
N LEU A 133 -4.34 1.46 3.50
CA LEU A 133 -4.50 2.92 3.41
C LEU A 133 -4.99 3.54 4.73
N LEU A 134 -5.77 2.80 5.52
CA LEU A 134 -6.24 3.26 6.83
C LEU A 134 -5.12 3.32 7.87
N LEU A 135 -4.04 2.55 7.71
CA LEU A 135 -2.90 2.52 8.63
C LEU A 135 -1.84 3.58 8.30
N ILE A 136 -1.77 4.04 7.04
CA ILE A 136 -0.77 5.03 6.60
C ILE A 136 -1.05 6.41 7.19
N ILE A 137 -2.32 6.83 7.26
CA ILE A 137 -2.74 8.14 7.78
C ILE A 137 -2.27 8.37 9.23
N PRO A 138 -2.56 7.48 10.21
CA PRO A 138 -2.10 7.69 11.59
C PRO A 138 -0.58 7.60 11.72
N ALA A 139 0.08 6.71 10.98
CA ALA A 139 1.54 6.59 10.98
C ALA A 139 2.23 7.89 10.53
N PHE A 140 1.69 8.54 9.50
CA PHE A 140 2.19 9.82 9.02
C PHE A 140 1.95 10.96 10.03
N GLY A 141 0.80 10.95 10.71
CA GLY A 141 0.50 11.90 11.79
C GLY A 141 1.50 11.79 12.95
N ILE A 142 1.81 10.57 13.40
CA ILE A 142 2.79 10.32 14.46
C ILE A 142 4.18 10.82 14.03
N LEU A 143 4.58 10.55 12.79
CA LEU A 143 5.86 11.00 12.25
C LEU A 143 5.97 12.54 12.24
N LEU A 144 4.92 13.25 11.81
CA LEU A 144 4.90 14.72 11.83
C LEU A 144 5.02 15.29 13.24
N VAL A 145 4.29 14.71 14.20
CA VAL A 145 4.38 15.12 15.61
C VAL A 145 5.78 14.88 16.16
N ALA A 146 6.41 13.73 15.88
CA ALA A 146 7.77 13.44 16.30
C ALA A 146 8.78 14.46 15.76
N ILE A 147 8.65 14.83 14.47
CA ILE A 147 9.50 15.86 13.84
C ILE A 147 9.31 17.22 14.50
N LEU A 148 8.07 17.61 14.80
CA LEU A 148 7.76 18.87 15.49
C LEU A 148 8.39 18.92 16.88
N VAL A 149 8.25 17.85 17.67
CA VAL A 149 8.84 17.76 19.02
C VAL A 149 10.37 17.88 18.98
N VAL A 150 11.03 17.24 18.01
CA VAL A 150 12.50 17.33 17.85
C VAL A 150 12.94 18.76 17.47
N LYS A 151 12.18 19.46 16.62
CA LYS A 151 12.49 20.85 16.26
C LYS A 151 12.30 21.80 17.43
N LEU A 152 11.24 21.63 18.21
CA LEU A 152 10.92 22.49 19.35
C LEU A 152 11.93 22.34 20.50
N LYS A 153 12.50 21.14 20.72
CA LYS A 153 13.54 20.93 21.75
C LYS A 153 14.90 21.57 21.44
N LYS A 154 15.12 22.11 20.23
CA LYS A 154 16.45 22.58 19.80
C LYS A 154 16.73 24.06 20.07
N GLN A 155 15.82 24.79 20.71
CA GLN A 155 16.00 26.22 21.01
C GLN A 155 15.50 26.55 22.41
N GLU A 156 16.36 26.38 23.41
CA GLU A 156 16.36 27.30 24.54
C GLU A 156 17.36 28.42 24.21
N PRO A 157 16.93 29.69 24.10
CA PRO A 157 17.87 30.81 24.09
C PRO A 157 18.42 30.93 25.50
N ALA A 158 19.61 30.38 25.73
CA ALA A 158 20.38 30.68 26.93
C ALA A 158 20.45 32.20 27.07
N TYR A 159 19.91 32.74 28.16
CA TYR A 159 20.01 34.16 28.50
C TYR A 159 21.50 34.47 28.71
N LEU A 160 22.17 34.85 27.63
CA LEU A 160 23.58 35.20 27.59
C LEU A 160 23.69 36.66 28.02
N LEU A 161 24.51 36.91 29.04
CA LEU A 161 24.88 38.27 29.41
C LEU A 161 25.62 38.93 28.24
N ASP A 162 25.55 40.25 28.11
CA ASP A 162 26.16 40.95 26.97
C ASP A 162 27.69 40.73 26.88
N GLU A 163 28.33 40.53 28.02
CA GLU A 163 29.75 40.16 28.13
C GLU A 163 30.04 38.75 27.60
N GLU A 164 29.12 37.81 27.80
CA GLU A 164 29.20 36.44 27.25
C GLU A 164 28.99 36.46 25.73
N LYS A 165 28.06 37.28 25.24
CA LYS A 165 27.86 37.49 23.79
C LYS A 165 29.12 38.05 23.12
N GLN A 166 29.84 38.96 23.78
CA GLN A 166 31.08 39.53 23.24
C GLN A 166 32.16 38.44 23.04
N ILE A 167 32.32 37.53 24.01
CA ILE A 167 33.25 36.40 23.89
C ILE A 167 32.82 35.46 22.77
N LEU A 168 31.53 35.12 22.68
CA LEU A 168 31.01 34.24 21.63
C LEU A 168 31.22 34.83 20.23
N LYS A 169 30.98 36.14 20.03
CA LYS A 169 31.25 36.82 18.75
C LYS A 169 32.73 36.71 18.33
N ILE A 170 33.66 36.79 19.28
CA ILE A 170 35.10 36.65 19.00
C ILE A 170 35.43 35.20 18.62
N LEU A 171 34.81 34.22 19.29
CA LEU A 171 34.98 32.80 18.98
C LEU A 171 34.34 32.41 17.63
N GLU A 172 33.19 32.99 17.28
CA GLU A 172 32.54 32.79 15.98
C GLU A 172 33.40 33.29 14.82
N LYS A 173 34.03 34.47 14.97
CA LYS A 173 34.99 34.99 13.96
C LYS A 173 36.18 34.07 13.75
N ASN A 174 36.55 33.27 14.76
CA ASN A 174 37.73 32.40 14.77
C ASN A 174 37.37 30.91 14.91
N LYS A 175 36.21 30.51 14.36
CA LYS A 175 35.60 29.19 14.60
C LYS A 175 36.49 28.00 14.24
N ARG A 176 37.36 28.14 13.23
CA ARG A 176 38.22 27.04 12.73
C ARG A 176 39.39 26.74 13.67
N GLU A 177 40.10 27.77 14.11
CA GLU A 177 41.35 27.58 14.85
C GLU A 177 41.16 27.57 16.36
N GLY A 178 40.12 28.25 16.87
CA GLY A 178 39.96 28.52 18.29
C GLY A 178 40.88 29.63 18.77
N VAL A 179 40.50 30.30 19.86
CA VAL A 179 41.19 31.48 20.38
C VAL A 179 41.87 31.14 21.69
N TRP A 180 43.10 31.61 21.87
CA TRP A 180 43.82 31.44 23.14
C TRP A 180 43.18 32.29 24.24
N GLN A 181 43.13 31.78 25.47
CA GLN A 181 42.56 32.53 26.60
C GLN A 181 43.27 33.88 26.82
N SER A 182 44.59 33.93 26.60
CA SER A 182 45.38 35.17 26.64
C SER A 182 44.99 36.17 25.54
N GLN A 183 44.59 35.69 24.37
CA GLN A 183 44.07 36.54 23.29
C GLN A 183 42.66 37.05 23.62
N LEU A 184 41.80 36.24 24.23
CA LEU A 184 40.48 36.69 24.67
C LEU A 184 40.58 37.85 25.67
N VAL A 185 41.53 37.79 26.61
CA VAL A 185 41.83 38.90 27.54
C VAL A 185 42.18 40.18 26.77
N LYS A 186 43.07 40.08 25.77
CA LYS A 186 43.50 41.24 24.95
C LYS A 186 42.37 41.81 24.08
N LEU A 187 41.55 40.94 23.48
CA LEU A 187 40.49 41.33 22.53
C LEU A 187 39.23 41.86 23.23
N THR A 188 38.95 41.42 24.46
CA THR A 188 37.78 41.86 25.23
C THR A 188 38.08 43.02 26.16
N GLY A 189 39.34 43.22 26.55
CA GLY A 189 39.74 44.17 27.59
C GLY A 189 39.36 43.74 29.01
N PHE A 190 38.85 42.51 29.19
CA PHE A 190 38.47 41.99 30.49
C PHE A 190 39.67 41.51 31.30
N SER A 191 39.57 41.59 32.63
CA SER A 191 40.59 41.03 33.52
C SER A 191 40.67 39.50 33.41
N LYS A 192 41.86 38.93 33.65
CA LYS A 192 42.09 37.47 33.61
C LYS A 192 41.11 36.67 34.49
N PRO A 193 40.78 37.10 35.73
CA PRO A 193 39.76 36.43 36.53
C PRO A 193 38.36 36.48 35.91
N LYS A 194 37.98 37.62 35.32
CA LYS A 194 36.67 37.80 34.67
C LYS A 194 36.51 36.88 33.46
N VAL A 195 37.51 36.83 32.58
CA VAL A 195 37.50 35.89 31.43
C VAL A 195 37.42 34.44 31.90
N THR A 196 38.14 34.06 32.96
CA THR A 196 38.10 32.70 33.50
C THR A 196 36.70 32.33 34.00
N ARG A 197 36.02 33.25 34.70
CA ARG A 197 34.65 33.06 35.17
C ARG A 197 33.66 32.93 34.01
N LEU A 198 33.73 33.82 33.02
CA LEU A 198 32.86 33.78 31.84
C LEU A 198 33.06 32.49 31.02
N LEU A 199 34.31 32.07 30.81
CA LEU A 199 34.61 30.81 30.13
C LEU A 199 34.11 29.59 30.93
N ARG A 200 34.15 29.62 32.26
CA ARG A 200 33.56 28.56 33.09
C ARG A 200 32.04 28.48 32.90
N ASN A 201 31.35 29.62 32.92
CA ASN A 201 29.90 29.67 32.70
C ASN A 201 29.51 29.15 31.30
N LEU A 202 30.22 29.59 30.26
CA LEU A 202 29.99 29.17 28.88
C LEU A 202 30.27 27.67 28.68
N GLU A 203 31.30 27.13 29.33
CA GLU A 203 31.62 25.69 29.30
C GLU A 203 30.57 24.87 30.06
N GLN A 204 30.13 25.32 31.25
CA GLN A 204 29.06 24.67 32.00
C GLN A 204 27.74 24.60 31.21
N ARG A 205 27.51 25.59 30.33
CA ARG A 205 26.37 25.63 29.41
C ARG A 205 26.60 24.87 28.10
N ASN A 206 27.71 24.13 27.98
CA ASN A 206 28.10 23.36 26.78
C ASN A 206 28.25 24.19 25.49
N LEU A 207 28.49 25.50 25.58
CA LEU A 207 28.62 26.38 24.41
C LEU A 207 30.05 26.42 23.85
N ILE A 208 31.04 26.14 24.71
CA ILE A 208 32.47 26.16 24.37
C ILE A 208 33.19 24.98 24.98
N VAL A 209 34.39 24.68 24.47
CA VAL A 209 35.32 23.68 25.01
C VAL A 209 36.67 24.34 25.29
N LYS A 210 37.23 24.10 26.49
CA LYS A 210 38.61 24.47 26.84
C LYS A 210 39.54 23.29 26.61
N ILE A 211 40.56 23.50 25.79
CA ILE A 211 41.63 22.54 25.52
C ILE A 211 42.89 23.06 26.24
N PRO A 212 43.36 22.41 27.30
CA PRO A 212 44.60 22.83 27.98
C PRO A 212 45.80 22.55 27.06
N ILE A 213 46.59 23.59 26.76
CA ILE A 213 47.80 23.48 25.93
C ILE A 213 48.92 24.27 26.60
N GLY A 214 49.84 23.55 27.25
CA GLY A 214 50.92 24.13 28.04
C GLY A 214 50.38 24.96 29.21
N ASN A 215 50.85 26.21 29.35
CA ASN A 215 50.49 27.11 30.45
C ASN A 215 49.21 27.94 30.17
N THR A 216 48.45 27.64 29.12
CA THR A 216 47.25 28.37 28.73
C THR A 216 46.19 27.44 28.15
N ASN A 217 44.96 27.93 28.05
CA ASN A 217 43.85 27.19 27.46
C ASN A 217 43.54 27.73 26.07
N LYS A 218 43.30 26.84 25.12
CA LYS A 218 42.70 27.16 23.83
C LYS A 218 41.20 26.94 23.90
N VAL A 219 40.42 27.95 23.51
CA VAL A 219 38.96 27.93 23.59
C VAL A 219 38.38 27.78 22.19
N LYS A 220 37.45 26.83 22.03
CA LYS A 220 36.71 26.61 20.78
C LYS A 220 35.21 26.63 21.02
N LEU A 221 34.45 27.06 20.02
CA LEU A 221 33.00 26.87 19.99
C LEU A 221 32.72 25.37 19.79
N ARG A 222 31.65 24.87 20.42
CA ARG A 222 31.20 23.49 20.21
C ARG A 222 30.42 23.34 18.90
#